data_AF-A0A0K3BKD1-F1
#
_entry.id   AF-A0A0K3BKD1-F1
#
_cell.length_a   1.000
_cell.length_b   1.000
_cell.length_c   1.000
_cell.angle_alpha   90.00
_cell.angle_beta   90.00
_cell.angle_gamma   90.00
#
_symmetry.space_group_name_H-M   'P 1'
#
loop_
_entity.id
_entity.type
_entity.pdbx_description
1 polymer ?
#
loop_
_entity_poly.entity_id
_entity_poly.type
_entity_poly.pdbx_seq_one_letter_code
_entity_poly.pdbx_strand_id
1 'polypeptide(L)' 'MRVTVRGDHVVVSGDVVTEQRRAEVAEVIRDVAPDLVIHNDVRVVAADEPTRREELT' A
#
# COMPACT_ATOMS: atom_id res chain seq x y z
N MET A 1 3.60 1.25 -4.76
CA MET A 1 2.46 0.44 -4.30
C MET A 1 1.89 -0.34 -5.48
N ARG A 2 1.51 -1.60 -5.27
CA ARG A 2 0.93 -2.50 -6.27
C ARG A 2 -0.28 -3.22 -5.68
N VAL A 3 -1.32 -3.36 -6.48
CA VAL A 3 -2.53 -4.12 -6.15
C VAL A 3 -2.71 -5.20 -7.21
N THR A 4 -3.06 -6.41 -6.79
CA THR A 4 -3.33 -7.53 -7.69
C THR A 4 -4.52 -8.32 -7.18
N VAL A 5 -5.46 -8.63 -8.07
CA VAL A 5 -6.63 -9.46 -7.79
C VAL A 5 -6.42 -10.84 -8.40
N ARG A 6 -6.64 -11.90 -7.62
CA ARG A 6 -6.53 -13.29 -8.07
C ARG A 6 -7.69 -14.10 -7.47
N GLY A 7 -8.71 -14.38 -8.27
CA GLY A 7 -9.94 -15.01 -7.79
C GLY A 7 -10.52 -14.20 -6.62
N ASP A 8 -10.72 -14.87 -5.50
CA ASP A 8 -11.32 -14.26 -4.29
C ASP A 8 -10.29 -13.55 -3.39
N HIS A 9 -9.06 -13.34 -3.88
CA HIS A 9 -7.99 -12.72 -3.10
C HIS A 9 -7.55 -11.38 -3.70
N VAL A 10 -7.37 -10.39 -2.82
CA VAL A 10 -6.67 -9.14 -3.12
C VAL A 10 -5.33 -9.15 -2.41
N VAL A 11 -4.25 -8.97 -3.17
CA VAL A 11 -2.90 -8.76 -2.63
C VAL A 11 -2.51 -7.31 -2.85
N VAL A 12 -2.19 -6.61 -1.77
CA VAL A 12 -1.62 -5.27 -1.80
C VAL A 12 -0.22 -5.29 -1.21
N SER A 13 0.73 -4.71 -1.93
CA SER A 13 2.13 -4.62 -1.50
C SER A 13 2.75 -3.25 -1.81
N GLY A 14 3.71 -2.86 -1.00
CA GLY A 14 4.44 -1.61 -1.12
C GLY A 14 4.77 -1.02 0.23
N ASP A 15 5.32 0.18 0.21
CA ASP A 15 5.77 0.86 1.42
C ASP A 15 4.95 2.12 1.69
N VAL A 16 4.70 2.40 2.95
CA VAL A 16 4.05 3.62 3.43
C VAL A 16 4.82 4.20 4.60
N VAL A 17 4.62 5.49 4.86
CA VAL A 17 5.40 6.21 5.88
C VAL A 17 4.83 6.04 7.29
N THR A 18 3.55 5.62 7.40
CA THR A 18 2.85 5.56 8.69
C THR A 18 1.95 4.32 8.79
N GLU A 19 1.77 3.86 10.03
CA GLU A 19 0.80 2.80 10.35
C GLU A 19 -0.63 3.21 10.02
N GLN A 20 -0.97 4.49 10.21
CA GLN A 20 -2.29 5.01 9.83
C GLN A 20 -2.54 4.79 8.34
N ARG A 21 -1.55 5.08 7.48
CA ARG A 21 -1.71 4.89 6.04
C ARG A 21 -1.85 3.42 5.66
N ARG A 22 -1.16 2.54 6.37
CA ARG A 22 -1.30 1.08 6.22
C ARG A 22 -2.73 0.62 6.56
N ALA A 23 -3.30 1.15 7.64
CA ALA A 23 -4.67 0.84 8.07
C ALA A 23 -5.72 1.36 7.07
N GLU A 24 -5.60 2.61 6.62
CA GLU A 24 -6.49 3.21 5.62
C GLU A 24 -6.55 2.39 4.33
N VAL A 25 -5.41 1.86 3.87
CA VAL A 25 -5.37 0.98 2.68
C VAL A 25 -6.19 -0.29 2.90
N ALA A 26 -6.14 -0.89 4.09
CA ALA A 26 -6.93 -2.08 4.40
C ALA A 26 -8.43 -1.76 4.48
N GLU A 27 -8.81 -0.60 5.03
CA GLU A 27 -10.22 -0.16 5.09
C GLU A 27 -10.80 0.06 3.70
N VAL A 28 -10.11 0.82 2.84
CA VAL A 28 -10.59 1.08 1.47
C VAL A 28 -10.80 -0.21 0.69
N ILE A 29 -9.91 -1.21 0.85
CA ILE A 29 -10.08 -2.49 0.16
C ILE A 29 -11.32 -3.25 0.69
N ARG A 30 -11.59 -3.21 2.01
CA ARG A 30 -12.81 -3.80 2.58
C ARG A 30 -14.08 -3.12 2.09
N ASP A 31 -14.07 -1.80 1.94
CA ASP A 31 -15.23 -1.05 1.48
C ASP A 31 -15.58 -1.37 0.02
N VAL A 32 -14.57 -1.51 -0.83
CA VAL A 32 -14.76 -1.73 -2.27
C VAL A 32 -14.96 -3.20 -2.62
N ALA A 33 -14.40 -4.11 -1.81
CA ALA A 33 -14.44 -5.54 -2.06
C ALA A 33 -14.61 -6.34 -0.75
N PRO A 34 -15.79 -6.24 -0.10
CA PRO A 34 -16.03 -6.82 1.23
C PRO A 34 -15.92 -8.35 1.26
N ASP A 35 -16.19 -9.00 0.14
CA ASP A 35 -16.22 -10.47 0.03
C ASP A 35 -14.85 -11.07 -0.32
N LEU A 36 -13.84 -10.25 -0.62
CA LEU A 36 -12.50 -10.72 -1.00
C LEU A 36 -11.59 -10.83 0.23
N VAL A 37 -10.75 -11.87 0.23
CA VAL A 37 -9.74 -12.08 1.26
C VAL A 37 -8.55 -11.16 1.00
N ILE A 38 -8.27 -10.27 1.95
CA ILE A 38 -7.22 -9.24 1.82
C ILE A 38 -5.89 -9.75 2.38
N HIS A 39 -4.87 -9.77 1.53
CA HIS A 39 -3.46 -9.98 1.91
C HIS A 39 -2.72 -8.65 1.82
N ASN A 40 -2.51 -8.01 2.97
CA ASN A 40 -1.84 -6.73 3.07
C ASN A 40 -0.37 -6.91 3.51
N ASP A 41 0.53 -6.92 2.52
CA ASP A 41 1.99 -6.93 2.69
C ASP A 41 2.56 -5.51 2.51
N VAL A 42 1.84 -4.51 3.02
CA VAL A 42 2.35 -3.14 3.08
C VAL A 42 3.25 -3.00 4.31
N ARG A 43 4.46 -2.48 4.09
CA ARG A 43 5.43 -2.21 5.15
C ARG A 43 5.42 -0.74 5.50
N VAL A 44 5.54 -0.44 6.79
CA VAL A 44 5.82 0.92 7.24
C VAL A 44 7.32 1.14 7.21
N VAL A 45 7.77 2.07 6.37
CA VAL A 45 9.16 2.48 6.25
C VAL A 45 9.27 3.95 6.61
N ALA A 46 10.29 4.32 7.39
CA ALA A 46 10.58 5.72 7.60
C ALA A 46 10.90 6.36 6.23
N ALA A 47 10.25 7.48 5.92
CA ALA A 47 10.69 8.30 4.80
C ALA A 47 11.98 9.00 5.25
N ASP A 48 13.12 8.49 4.80
CA ASP A 48 14.31 9.33 4.78
C ASP A 48 14.06 10.51 3.82
N GLU A 49 14.65 11.65 4.14
CA GLU A 49 14.60 12.87 3.32
C GLU A 49 14.91 12.50 1.85
N PRO A 50 14.18 13.03 0.84
CA PRO A 50 14.44 12.70 -0.55
C PRO A 50 15.91 13.03 -0.91
N THR A 51 16.77 12.02 -0.98
CA THR A 51 18.21 12.21 -1.26
C THR A 51 18.50 12.52 -2.73
N ARG A 52 17.48 12.54 -3.59
CA ARG A 52 17.62 12.97 -4.98
C ARG A 52 17.13 14.39 -5.17
N ARG A 53 18.09 15.30 -5.34
CA ARG A 53 17.88 16.53 -6.11
C ARG A 53 17.67 16.11 -7.56
N GLU A 54 16.48 16.34 -8.11
CA GLU A 54 16.27 16.25 -9.54
C GLU A 54 17.05 17.39 -10.22
N GLU A 55 18.12 17.05 -10.94
CA GLU A 55 18.79 17.98 -11.84
C GLU A 55 18.07 17.94 -13.19
N LEU A 56 17.31 18.99 -13.49
CA LEU A 56 16.81 19.25 -14.84
C LEU A 56 18.00 19.79 -15.66
N THR A 57 18.55 18.97 -16.56
CA THR A 57 19.56 19.39 -17.55
C THR A 57 18.91 19.68 -18.89
#